data_AF-A0A7J4SHW7-F1
#
_entry.id   AF-A0A7J4SHW7-F1
#
_cell.length_a   1.000
_cell.length_b   1.000
_cell.length_c   1.000
_cell.angle_alpha   90.00
_cell.angle_beta   90.00
_cell.angle_gamma   90.00
#
_symmetry.space_group_name_H-M   'P 1'
#
loop_
_entity.id
_entity.type
_entity.pdbx_description
1 polymer ?
#
loop_
_entity_poly.entity_id
_entity_poly.type
_entity_poly.pdbx_seq_one_letter_code
_entity_poly.pdbx_strand_id
1 'polypeptide(L)'
;MSRGTSSTSIPRASRSNAGVTLVLIMLFASMSPFFASADAPEEEPELFTGNLADFDIDDSGKAYLSTPAGDPVFSGTRHLKNQWIAAGMPGMILPFAPDAVQSRSIGARACENAWSQGDAVTMPTASGNIAAEVERVTSYAAIIVENGVSIPSTTINDIASTWDSSIYPTDTSYFGNPPDVDNNCQIEIVILDIDGPSNIGGYFSPGIASSREAIFVDSSDLGWRNVIFAHEFEHLLHNARDPLEYAWIDEGNADMA
;
A
#
# COMPACT_ATOMS: atom_id res chain seq x y z
N MET A 1 -24.11 15.71 86.52
CA MET A 1 -24.22 17.09 86.00
C MET A 1 -22.85 17.75 86.07
N SER A 2 -22.17 17.89 84.93
CA SER A 2 -20.97 18.73 84.80
C SER A 2 -20.86 19.18 83.35
N ARG A 3 -20.72 20.50 83.15
CA ARG A 3 -20.61 21.17 81.85
C ARG A 3 -19.18 21.00 81.31
N GLY A 4 -19.05 20.55 80.06
CA GLY A 4 -17.79 20.58 79.30
C GLY A 4 -17.85 21.63 78.19
N THR A 5 -16.92 22.57 78.23
CA THR A 5 -16.76 23.72 77.33
C THR A 5 -16.16 23.34 75.97
N SER A 6 -16.63 24.03 74.93
CA SER A 6 -16.16 23.94 73.54
C SER A 6 -14.78 24.60 73.34
N SER A 7 -13.92 23.98 72.53
CA SER A 7 -12.70 24.61 71.99
C SER A 7 -12.50 24.14 70.55
N THR A 8 -12.77 25.02 69.58
CA THR A 8 -12.59 24.78 68.15
C THR A 8 -11.20 25.27 67.74
N SER A 9 -10.33 24.37 67.26
CA SER A 9 -9.03 24.73 66.67
C SER A 9 -9.15 24.90 65.15
N ILE A 10 -8.71 26.05 64.62
CA ILE A 10 -8.61 26.33 63.18
C ILE A 10 -7.27 25.79 62.66
N PRO A 11 -7.22 24.92 61.63
CA PRO A 11 -5.96 24.55 61.01
C PRO A 11 -5.46 25.66 60.06
N ARG A 12 -4.16 25.93 60.13
CA ARG A 12 -3.43 26.93 59.35
C ARG A 12 -3.20 26.41 57.93
N ALA A 13 -3.65 27.14 56.91
CA ALA A 13 -3.44 26.81 55.51
C ALA A 13 -1.94 26.84 55.14
N SER A 14 -1.47 25.76 54.53
CA SER A 14 -0.16 25.68 53.88
C SER A 14 -0.16 26.54 52.62
N ARG A 15 0.80 27.46 52.49
CA ARG A 15 1.01 28.25 51.26
C ARG A 15 1.59 27.31 50.19
N SER A 16 0.88 27.14 49.07
CA SER A 16 1.36 26.34 47.96
C SER A 16 2.54 27.04 47.27
N ASN A 17 3.66 26.33 47.12
CA ASN A 17 4.85 26.80 46.40
C ASN A 17 4.67 26.66 44.87
N ALA A 18 3.47 26.92 44.35
CA ALA A 18 3.14 26.73 42.92
C ALA A 18 4.05 27.55 41.99
N GLY A 19 4.51 28.72 42.45
CA GLY A 19 5.44 29.57 41.69
C GLY A 19 6.83 28.97 41.53
N VAL A 20 7.33 28.21 42.51
CA VAL A 20 8.67 27.59 42.44
C VAL A 20 8.67 26.43 41.46
N THR A 21 7.59 25.63 41.45
CA THR A 21 7.43 24.50 40.53
C THR A 21 7.34 24.97 39.07
N LEU A 22 6.64 26.07 38.81
CA LEU A 22 6.50 26.62 37.45
C LEU A 22 7.84 27.14 36.89
N VAL A 23 8.65 27.80 37.75
CA VAL A 23 9.98 28.31 37.37
C VAL A 23 10.94 27.17 37.06
N LEU A 24 10.89 26.08 37.82
CA LEU A 24 11.68 24.87 37.53
C LEU A 24 11.29 24.23 36.19
N ILE A 25 10.00 24.09 35.89
CA ILE A 25 9.53 23.53 34.60
C ILE A 25 9.98 24.41 33.43
N MET A 26 9.91 25.74 33.56
CA MET A 26 10.37 26.68 32.53
C MET A 26 11.88 26.61 32.31
N LEU A 27 12.68 26.43 33.37
CA LEU A 27 14.13 26.22 33.27
C LEU A 27 14.47 24.90 32.58
N PHE A 28 13.77 23.81 32.89
CA PHE A 28 13.97 22.54 32.20
C PHE A 28 13.54 22.57 30.72
N ALA A 29 12.43 23.24 30.40
CA ALA A 29 11.97 23.41 29.03
C ALA A 29 12.95 24.24 28.17
N SER A 30 13.70 25.16 28.77
CA SER A 30 14.67 25.99 28.04
C SER A 30 15.95 25.26 27.62
N MET A 31 16.23 24.07 28.18
CA MET A 31 17.39 23.25 27.83
C MET A 31 17.09 22.16 26.79
N SER A 32 15.83 22.05 26.36
CA SER A 32 15.34 21.04 25.40
C SER A 32 15.87 21.17 23.96
N PRO A 33 16.30 22.32 23.42
CA PRO A 33 16.68 22.37 22.01
C PRO A 33 18.11 21.86 21.75
N PHE A 34 18.84 21.36 22.76
CA PHE A 34 20.19 20.79 22.55
C PHE A 34 20.20 19.33 22.08
N PHE A 35 19.05 18.67 21.97
CA PHE A 35 18.92 17.30 21.43
C PHE A 35 18.21 17.22 20.07
N ALA A 36 17.91 18.37 19.46
CA ALA A 36 17.36 18.42 18.11
C ALA A 36 18.38 19.05 17.16
N SER A 37 18.68 18.33 16.07
CA SER A 37 19.64 18.66 15.01
C SER A 37 21.11 18.43 15.35
N ALA A 38 21.49 17.16 15.41
CA ALA A 38 22.56 16.74 14.52
C ALA A 38 21.85 16.30 13.24
N ASP A 39 22.08 16.99 12.12
CA ASP A 39 21.84 16.44 10.79
C ASP A 39 22.65 15.13 10.73
N ALA A 40 21.98 14.01 10.98
CA ALA A 40 22.46 12.75 10.45
C ALA A 40 22.41 12.93 8.93
N PRO A 41 23.50 12.68 8.19
CA PRO A 41 23.38 12.65 6.75
C PRO A 41 22.28 11.65 6.42
N GLU A 42 21.26 12.08 5.66
CA GLU A 42 20.35 11.16 5.03
C GLU A 42 21.23 10.18 4.24
N GLU A 43 21.35 8.94 4.73
CA GLU A 43 21.97 7.87 3.95
C GLU A 43 21.05 7.66 2.75
N GLU A 44 21.38 8.31 1.64
CA GLU A 44 20.85 7.99 0.32
C GLU A 44 20.88 6.47 0.20
N PRO A 45 19.73 5.80 -0.01
CA PRO A 45 19.70 4.35 -0.04
C PRO A 45 20.73 3.88 -1.07
N GLU A 46 21.66 3.01 -0.67
CA GLU A 46 22.71 2.51 -1.56
C GLU A 46 22.05 1.94 -2.83
N LEU A 47 22.09 2.72 -3.91
CA LEU A 47 21.46 2.36 -5.15
C LEU A 47 22.27 1.22 -5.76
N PHE A 48 21.67 0.05 -5.87
CA PHE A 48 22.31 -1.06 -6.59
C PHE A 48 22.42 -0.71 -8.07
N THR A 49 23.63 -0.50 -8.58
CA THR A 49 23.85 -0.14 -9.98
C THR A 49 24.22 -1.33 -10.88
N GLY A 50 24.54 -2.50 -10.30
CA GLY A 50 25.08 -3.65 -11.04
C GLY A 50 26.29 -3.30 -11.92
N ASN A 51 26.73 -4.23 -12.77
CA ASN A 51 27.64 -3.98 -13.87
C ASN A 51 27.47 -5.03 -14.99
N LEU A 52 28.06 -4.80 -16.16
CA LEU A 52 28.00 -5.72 -17.30
C LEU A 52 29.27 -6.59 -17.44
N ALA A 53 30.11 -6.67 -16.40
CA ALA A 53 31.25 -7.57 -16.42
C ALA A 53 30.73 -9.02 -16.46
N ASP A 54 31.37 -9.86 -17.28
CA ASP A 54 30.99 -11.25 -17.47
C ASP A 54 29.56 -11.45 -18.03
N PHE A 55 29.01 -10.43 -18.71
CA PHE A 55 27.77 -10.60 -19.47
C PHE A 55 27.98 -11.58 -20.61
N ASP A 56 27.33 -12.74 -20.50
CA ASP A 56 27.28 -13.77 -21.54
C ASP A 56 25.94 -13.71 -22.27
N ILE A 57 26.03 -13.58 -23.59
CA ILE A 57 24.88 -13.54 -24.50
C ILE A 57 24.17 -14.89 -24.53
N ASP A 58 24.92 -15.99 -24.49
CA ASP A 58 24.35 -17.34 -24.62
C ASP A 58 23.63 -17.77 -23.33
N ASP A 59 24.11 -17.33 -22.17
CA ASP A 59 23.48 -17.62 -20.89
C ASP A 59 22.35 -16.64 -20.56
N SER A 60 22.62 -15.33 -20.64
CA SER A 60 21.77 -14.28 -20.06
C SER A 60 21.25 -13.25 -21.06
N GLY A 61 21.71 -13.28 -22.31
CA GLY A 61 21.26 -12.38 -23.36
C GLY A 61 19.88 -12.73 -23.92
N LYS A 62 19.06 -11.71 -24.18
CA LYS A 62 17.79 -11.85 -24.91
C LYS A 62 17.79 -10.95 -26.14
N ALA A 63 17.79 -11.56 -27.33
CA ALA A 63 17.82 -10.83 -28.58
C ALA A 63 16.50 -10.07 -28.82
N TYR A 64 16.59 -8.82 -29.27
CA TYR A 64 15.43 -8.10 -29.79
C TYR A 64 15.03 -8.64 -31.17
N LEU A 65 13.72 -8.75 -31.42
CA LEU A 65 13.19 -9.30 -32.67
C LEU A 65 13.54 -8.47 -33.92
N SER A 66 13.72 -7.16 -33.77
CA SER A 66 14.07 -6.27 -34.87
C SER A 66 14.95 -5.13 -34.40
N THR A 67 16.01 -4.87 -35.17
CA THR A 67 16.94 -3.77 -34.93
C THR A 67 17.10 -2.97 -36.23
N PRO A 68 17.15 -1.63 -36.18
CA PRO A 68 17.26 -0.80 -37.38
C PRO A 68 18.52 -1.06 -38.22
N ALA A 69 19.59 -1.54 -37.56
CA ALA A 69 20.90 -1.74 -38.17
C ALA A 69 21.13 -3.17 -38.71
N GLY A 70 20.20 -4.11 -38.48
CA GLY A 70 20.37 -5.53 -38.86
C GLY A 70 21.31 -6.33 -37.95
N ASP A 71 22.10 -5.67 -37.11
CA ASP A 71 22.92 -6.32 -36.09
C ASP A 71 22.06 -6.76 -34.89
N PRO A 72 22.28 -7.97 -34.34
CA PRO A 72 21.51 -8.47 -33.20
C PRO A 72 21.84 -7.65 -31.94
N VAL A 73 20.82 -7.02 -31.35
CA VAL A 73 20.91 -6.34 -30.05
C VAL A 73 20.34 -7.27 -29.00
N PHE A 74 21.00 -7.36 -27.85
CA PHE A 74 20.57 -8.21 -26.75
C PHE A 74 20.30 -7.36 -25.50
N SER A 75 19.24 -7.70 -24.77
CA SER A 75 18.98 -7.16 -23.45
C SER A 75 19.91 -7.79 -22.41
N GLY A 76 20.57 -6.94 -21.61
CA GLY A 76 21.34 -7.32 -20.42
C GLY A 76 20.52 -7.35 -19.12
N THR A 77 19.21 -7.13 -19.19
CA THR A 77 18.36 -6.99 -17.99
C THR A 77 18.41 -8.22 -17.09
N ARG A 78 18.45 -9.43 -17.67
CA ARG A 78 18.53 -10.68 -16.89
C ARG A 78 19.85 -10.78 -16.12
N HIS A 79 20.96 -10.37 -16.72
CA HIS A 79 22.25 -10.36 -16.06
C HIS A 79 22.25 -9.40 -14.86
N LEU A 80 21.77 -8.18 -15.05
CA LEU A 80 21.67 -7.20 -13.98
C LEU A 80 20.69 -7.63 -12.88
N LYS A 81 19.55 -8.23 -13.24
CA LYS A 81 18.59 -8.81 -12.28
C LYS A 81 19.23 -9.94 -11.46
N ASN A 82 20.00 -10.83 -12.09
CA ASN A 82 20.71 -11.90 -11.38
C ASN A 82 21.76 -11.36 -10.42
N GLN A 83 22.50 -10.32 -10.80
CA GLN A 83 23.45 -9.66 -9.89
C GLN A 83 22.73 -9.01 -8.70
N TRP A 84 21.58 -8.36 -8.94
CA TRP A 84 20.75 -7.78 -7.89
C TRP A 84 20.19 -8.85 -6.94
N ILE A 85 19.73 -9.98 -7.47
CA ILE A 85 19.32 -11.14 -6.68
C ILE A 85 20.49 -11.68 -5.85
N ALA A 86 21.68 -11.83 -6.45
CA ALA A 86 22.88 -12.31 -5.77
C ALA A 86 23.37 -11.36 -4.66
N ALA A 87 23.09 -10.06 -4.80
CA ALA A 87 23.33 -9.05 -3.76
C ALA A 87 22.29 -9.08 -2.63
N GLY A 88 21.35 -10.02 -2.65
CA GLY A 88 20.29 -10.14 -1.64
C GLY A 88 19.10 -9.22 -1.89
N MET A 89 18.90 -8.78 -3.13
CA MET A 89 17.77 -7.93 -3.56
C MET A 89 17.66 -6.65 -2.73
N PRO A 90 18.73 -5.82 -2.67
CA PRO A 90 18.72 -4.59 -1.89
C PRO A 90 17.56 -3.68 -2.31
N GLY A 91 16.84 -3.14 -1.33
CA GLY A 91 15.65 -2.28 -1.53
C GLY A 91 14.38 -3.03 -1.93
N MET A 92 14.42 -4.35 -2.08
CA MET A 92 13.21 -5.15 -2.30
C MET A 92 12.35 -5.16 -1.05
N ILE A 93 11.07 -4.84 -1.25
CA ILE A 93 10.03 -5.13 -0.28
C ILE A 93 9.34 -6.40 -0.76
N LEU A 94 9.31 -7.44 0.09
CA LEU A 94 8.49 -8.63 -0.11
C LEU A 94 7.30 -8.52 0.83
N PRO A 95 6.22 -7.84 0.41
CA PRO A 95 5.16 -7.48 1.33
C PRO A 95 4.37 -8.67 1.89
N PHE A 96 4.59 -9.86 1.34
CA PHE A 96 3.88 -11.09 1.68
C PHE A 96 4.81 -12.23 2.11
N ALA A 97 6.08 -11.93 2.40
CA ALA A 97 7.02 -12.94 2.86
C ALA A 97 6.56 -13.57 4.20
N PRO A 98 6.84 -14.87 4.44
CA PRO A 98 6.34 -15.58 5.62
C PRO A 98 6.70 -14.92 6.95
N ASP A 99 7.81 -14.21 7.05
CA ASP A 99 8.23 -13.43 8.21
C ASP A 99 7.39 -12.14 8.40
N ALA A 100 7.00 -11.46 7.32
CA ALA A 100 6.04 -10.35 7.37
C ALA A 100 4.63 -10.84 7.77
N VAL A 101 4.22 -12.02 7.27
CA VAL A 101 2.90 -12.62 7.50
C VAL A 101 2.82 -13.39 8.84
N GLN A 102 3.92 -13.96 9.36
CA GLN A 102 3.95 -14.66 10.66
C GLN A 102 3.83 -13.72 11.85
N SER A 103 4.27 -12.46 11.74
CA SER A 103 3.93 -11.43 12.73
C SER A 103 2.43 -11.13 12.81
N ARG A 104 1.62 -11.63 11.86
CA ARG A 104 0.22 -11.21 11.68
C ARG A 104 -0.78 -12.36 11.52
N SER A 105 -0.39 -13.63 11.64
CA SER A 105 -1.31 -14.75 11.37
C SER A 105 -1.86 -15.44 12.63
N ILE A 106 -3.13 -15.85 12.50
CA ILE A 106 -3.87 -16.87 13.29
C ILE A 106 -4.57 -16.38 14.57
N GLY A 107 -5.21 -15.21 14.51
CA GLY A 107 -6.43 -14.90 15.28
C GLY A 107 -7.59 -14.73 14.30
N ALA A 108 -8.82 -15.03 14.68
CA ALA A 108 -9.99 -14.73 13.85
C ALA A 108 -9.86 -13.30 13.30
N ARG A 109 -9.87 -13.13 11.97
CA ARG A 109 -9.68 -11.83 11.30
C ARG A 109 -10.74 -10.86 11.83
N ALA A 110 -10.38 -10.07 12.84
CA ALA A 110 -11.10 -8.87 13.13
C ALA A 110 -10.62 -7.92 12.04
N CYS A 111 -11.45 -7.72 11.02
CA CYS A 111 -11.23 -6.75 9.95
C CYS A 111 -11.30 -5.35 10.58
N GLU A 112 -10.31 -5.03 11.40
CA GLU A 112 -10.30 -3.93 12.37
C GLU A 112 -10.28 -2.58 11.66
N ASN A 113 -9.73 -2.55 10.44
CA ASN A 113 -9.63 -1.38 9.60
C ASN A 113 -10.57 -1.43 8.38
N ALA A 114 -11.63 -2.27 8.42
CA ALA A 114 -12.60 -2.37 7.34
C ALA A 114 -13.23 -1.01 7.02
N TRP A 115 -13.32 -0.70 5.72
CA TRP A 115 -13.98 0.51 5.26
C TRP A 115 -15.47 0.49 5.52
N SER A 116 -16.03 1.67 5.73
CA SER A 116 -17.47 1.91 5.75
C SER A 116 -17.87 2.80 4.57
N GLN A 117 -19.09 2.59 4.06
CA GLN A 117 -19.63 3.45 3.02
C GLN A 117 -19.72 4.91 3.50
N GLY A 118 -19.20 5.84 2.70
CA GLY A 118 -19.12 7.27 2.99
C GLY A 118 -17.83 7.71 3.70
N ASP A 119 -16.89 6.79 3.95
CA ASP A 119 -15.59 7.16 4.51
C ASP A 119 -14.79 7.97 3.49
N ALA A 120 -14.23 9.10 3.92
CA ALA A 120 -13.30 9.89 3.13
C ALA A 120 -11.87 9.37 3.33
N VAL A 121 -11.12 9.25 2.24
CA VAL A 121 -9.76 8.69 2.24
C VAL A 121 -8.83 9.47 1.31
N THR A 122 -7.55 9.51 1.67
CA THR A 122 -6.47 9.94 0.77
C THR A 122 -5.76 8.71 0.24
N MET A 123 -5.88 8.47 -1.07
CA MET A 123 -5.32 7.28 -1.72
C MET A 123 -3.99 7.62 -2.38
N PRO A 124 -2.90 6.87 -2.11
CA PRO A 124 -1.71 6.95 -2.93
C PRO A 124 -2.00 6.35 -4.31
N THR A 125 -1.46 6.96 -5.35
CA THR A 125 -1.56 6.53 -6.76
C THR A 125 -0.19 6.66 -7.42
N ALA A 126 -0.03 6.15 -8.65
CA ALA A 126 1.20 6.32 -9.41
C ALA A 126 1.56 7.80 -9.67
N SER A 127 0.57 8.69 -9.72
CA SER A 127 0.72 10.12 -10.03
C SER A 127 0.74 11.03 -8.79
N GLY A 128 0.68 10.45 -7.59
CA GLY A 128 0.61 11.19 -6.32
C GLY A 128 -0.61 10.78 -5.48
N ASN A 129 -0.98 11.61 -4.51
CA ASN A 129 -2.12 11.33 -3.65
C ASN A 129 -3.39 11.97 -4.19
N ILE A 130 -4.51 11.25 -4.18
CA ILE A 130 -5.84 11.74 -4.52
C ILE A 130 -6.74 11.74 -3.29
N ALA A 131 -7.74 12.64 -3.27
CA ALA A 131 -8.82 12.58 -2.29
C ALA A 131 -9.98 11.78 -2.88
N ALA A 132 -10.54 10.85 -2.12
CA ALA A 132 -11.57 9.93 -2.58
C ALA A 132 -12.56 9.60 -1.46
N GLU A 133 -13.67 8.97 -1.83
CA GLU A 133 -14.75 8.52 -0.93
C GLU A 133 -15.09 7.04 -1.19
N VAL A 134 -15.37 6.29 -0.13
CA VAL A 134 -15.85 4.91 -0.21
C VAL A 134 -17.34 4.91 -0.62
N GLU A 135 -17.62 4.72 -1.90
CA GLU A 135 -18.98 4.71 -2.45
C GLU A 135 -19.76 3.44 -2.11
N ARG A 136 -19.08 2.31 -1.91
CA ARG A 136 -19.72 1.04 -1.55
C ARG A 136 -18.75 0.06 -0.92
N VAL A 137 -19.24 -0.74 0.01
CA VAL A 137 -18.50 -1.86 0.60
C VAL A 137 -19.24 -3.17 0.37
N THR A 138 -18.47 -4.25 0.25
CA THR A 138 -18.95 -5.63 0.13
C THR A 138 -18.23 -6.53 1.14
N SER A 139 -18.42 -7.84 1.04
CA SER A 139 -17.70 -8.80 1.89
C SER A 139 -16.21 -8.90 1.55
N TYR A 140 -15.83 -8.49 0.33
CA TYR A 140 -14.48 -8.69 -0.21
C TYR A 140 -13.84 -7.43 -0.79
N ALA A 141 -14.58 -6.32 -0.92
CA ALA A 141 -14.06 -5.09 -1.50
C ALA A 141 -14.64 -3.81 -0.88
N ALA A 142 -13.85 -2.74 -1.01
CA ALA A 142 -14.27 -1.37 -0.87
C ALA A 142 -14.13 -0.67 -2.23
N ILE A 143 -15.24 -0.16 -2.77
CA ILE A 143 -15.26 0.62 -4.00
C ILE A 143 -15.06 2.08 -3.61
N ILE A 144 -13.91 2.62 -4.00
CA ILE A 144 -13.42 3.94 -3.63
C ILE A 144 -13.39 4.79 -4.90
N VAL A 145 -14.01 5.96 -4.87
CA VAL A 145 -14.13 6.82 -6.06
C VAL A 145 -13.48 8.17 -5.79
N GLU A 146 -12.64 8.61 -6.71
CA GLU A 146 -12.00 9.92 -6.65
C GLU A 146 -13.02 11.06 -6.55
N ASN A 147 -12.73 12.02 -5.68
CA ASN A 147 -13.57 13.20 -5.51
C ASN A 147 -13.64 14.01 -6.81
N GLY A 148 -14.87 14.16 -7.34
CA GLY A 148 -15.13 14.85 -8.60
C GLY A 148 -15.52 13.89 -9.74
N VAL A 149 -15.20 12.61 -9.62
CA VAL A 149 -15.72 11.55 -10.50
C VAL A 149 -17.14 11.18 -10.06
N SER A 150 -18.09 11.20 -11.00
CA SER A 150 -19.51 10.90 -10.71
C SER A 150 -19.95 9.63 -11.42
N ILE A 151 -20.17 8.56 -10.66
CA ILE A 151 -20.60 7.26 -11.18
C ILE A 151 -22.04 6.99 -10.76
N PRO A 152 -22.94 6.56 -11.67
CA PRO A 152 -24.30 6.20 -11.30
C PRO A 152 -24.32 5.08 -10.25
N SER A 153 -25.18 5.22 -9.24
CA SER A 153 -25.32 4.20 -8.18
C SER A 153 -25.71 2.82 -8.73
N THR A 154 -26.41 2.76 -9.86
CA THR A 154 -26.68 1.50 -10.57
C THR A 154 -25.39 0.80 -11.00
N THR A 155 -24.41 1.55 -11.50
CA THR A 155 -23.10 1.02 -11.90
C THR A 155 -22.29 0.58 -10.69
N ILE A 156 -22.26 1.38 -9.61
CA ILE A 156 -21.57 1.01 -8.36
C ILE A 156 -22.13 -0.30 -7.77
N ASN A 157 -23.46 -0.44 -7.74
CA ASN A 157 -24.09 -1.67 -7.26
C ASN A 157 -23.81 -2.88 -8.18
N ASP A 158 -23.74 -2.66 -9.49
CA ASP A 158 -23.41 -3.71 -10.47
C ASP A 158 -21.95 -4.17 -10.33
N ILE A 159 -21.01 -3.24 -10.09
CA ILE A 159 -19.61 -3.55 -9.75
C ILE A 159 -19.55 -4.41 -8.50
N ALA A 160 -20.16 -3.94 -7.39
CA ALA A 160 -20.16 -4.66 -6.12
C ALA A 160 -20.72 -6.09 -6.25
N SER A 161 -21.83 -6.24 -6.99
CA SER A 161 -22.43 -7.55 -7.22
C SER A 161 -21.53 -8.45 -8.07
N THR A 162 -20.96 -7.92 -9.15
CA THR A 162 -20.11 -8.70 -10.07
C THR A 162 -18.80 -9.13 -9.40
N TRP A 163 -18.22 -8.25 -8.59
CA TRP A 163 -17.01 -8.55 -7.82
C TRP A 163 -17.23 -9.74 -6.88
N ASP A 164 -18.23 -9.67 -5.99
CA ASP A 164 -18.47 -10.70 -4.98
C ASP A 164 -18.96 -12.03 -5.57
N SER A 165 -19.71 -11.99 -6.68
CA SER A 165 -20.33 -13.20 -7.26
C SER A 165 -19.51 -13.86 -8.35
N SER A 166 -18.57 -13.15 -8.98
CA SER A 166 -17.83 -13.65 -10.14
C SER A 166 -16.34 -13.43 -10.02
N ILE A 167 -15.87 -12.18 -10.02
CA ILE A 167 -14.43 -11.87 -10.18
C ILE A 167 -13.63 -12.42 -8.99
N TYR A 168 -13.96 -11.98 -7.78
CA TYR A 168 -13.25 -12.42 -6.57
C TYR A 168 -13.20 -13.95 -6.41
N PRO A 169 -14.33 -14.69 -6.45
CA PRO A 169 -14.28 -16.14 -6.30
C PRO A 169 -13.60 -16.88 -7.47
N THR A 170 -13.63 -16.33 -8.69
CA THR A 170 -12.96 -16.95 -9.85
C THR A 170 -11.46 -16.83 -9.70
N ASP A 171 -10.94 -15.63 -9.54
CA ASP A 171 -9.49 -15.37 -9.50
C ASP A 171 -8.87 -16.05 -8.28
N THR A 172 -9.52 -15.95 -7.12
CA THR A 172 -9.02 -16.62 -5.91
C THR A 172 -9.08 -18.15 -5.99
N SER A 173 -9.89 -18.74 -6.86
CA SER A 173 -9.91 -20.19 -7.08
C SER A 173 -8.72 -20.70 -7.88
N TYR A 174 -8.18 -19.88 -8.79
CA TYR A 174 -7.05 -20.24 -9.66
C TYR A 174 -5.72 -19.74 -9.11
N PHE A 175 -5.68 -18.48 -8.68
CA PHE A 175 -4.46 -17.80 -8.24
C PHE A 175 -4.34 -17.80 -6.71
N GLY A 176 -5.41 -18.13 -5.98
CA GLY A 176 -5.44 -18.28 -4.52
C GLY A 176 -5.85 -16.99 -3.80
N ASN A 177 -5.85 -17.00 -2.47
CA ASN A 177 -6.38 -15.89 -1.68
C ASN A 177 -5.48 -14.63 -1.73
N PRO A 178 -6.09 -13.43 -1.60
CA PRO A 178 -5.31 -12.21 -1.42
C PRO A 178 -4.64 -12.17 -0.05
N PRO A 179 -3.56 -11.39 0.06
CA PRO A 179 -3.00 -10.96 1.34
C PRO A 179 -3.95 -9.97 2.06
N ASP A 180 -3.55 -9.53 3.25
CA ASP A 180 -4.31 -8.60 4.09
C ASP A 180 -3.32 -7.74 4.90
N VAL A 181 -2.58 -6.85 4.21
CA VAL A 181 -1.50 -6.05 4.78
C VAL A 181 -2.01 -4.86 5.57
N ASP A 182 -3.21 -4.37 5.26
CA ASP A 182 -3.86 -3.26 5.97
C ASP A 182 -4.86 -3.73 7.05
N ASN A 183 -5.12 -5.04 7.13
CA ASN A 183 -6.04 -5.67 8.09
C ASN A 183 -7.49 -5.15 7.97
N ASN A 184 -7.91 -4.81 6.75
CA ASN A 184 -9.29 -4.40 6.44
C ASN A 184 -10.14 -5.53 5.83
N CYS A 185 -9.51 -6.66 5.44
CA CYS A 185 -10.14 -7.81 4.76
C CYS A 185 -10.82 -7.51 3.41
N GLN A 186 -10.51 -6.38 2.77
CA GLN A 186 -11.17 -5.86 1.59
C GLN A 186 -10.13 -5.46 0.54
N ILE A 187 -10.38 -5.84 -0.70
CA ILE A 187 -9.63 -5.26 -1.84
C ILE A 187 -10.15 -3.85 -2.09
N GLU A 188 -9.24 -2.88 -2.15
CA GLU A 188 -9.53 -1.48 -2.45
C GLU A 188 -9.61 -1.30 -3.97
N ILE A 189 -10.83 -1.20 -4.51
CA ILE A 189 -11.06 -0.91 -5.93
C ILE A 189 -11.16 0.60 -6.09
N VAL A 190 -10.10 1.23 -6.58
CA VAL A 190 -9.99 2.68 -6.70
C VAL A 190 -10.34 3.13 -8.11
N ILE A 191 -11.44 3.85 -8.26
CA ILE A 191 -11.88 4.42 -9.53
C ILE A 191 -11.51 5.90 -9.55
N LEU A 192 -10.66 6.29 -10.49
CA LEU A 192 -10.10 7.64 -10.61
C LEU A 192 -10.06 8.09 -12.07
N ASP A 193 -9.81 9.37 -12.30
CA ASP A 193 -9.57 9.91 -13.63
C ASP A 193 -8.10 9.69 -14.03
N ILE A 194 -7.85 8.69 -14.89
CA ILE A 194 -6.48 8.38 -15.36
C ILE A 194 -6.20 9.25 -16.59
N ASP A 195 -5.85 10.51 -16.33
CA ASP A 195 -5.46 11.46 -17.38
C ASP A 195 -4.12 11.04 -18.01
N GLY A 196 -4.15 10.38 -19.17
CA GLY A 196 -2.91 9.91 -19.81
C GLY A 196 -2.98 9.61 -21.32
N PRO A 197 -1.97 10.01 -22.11
CA PRO A 197 -1.82 9.58 -23.49
C PRO A 197 -1.35 8.11 -23.52
N SER A 198 -2.29 7.17 -23.49
CA SER A 198 -2.09 5.73 -23.77
C SER A 198 -3.38 4.89 -23.66
N ASN A 199 -4.51 5.47 -23.22
CA ASN A 199 -5.78 4.74 -23.04
C ASN A 199 -5.64 3.54 -22.08
N ILE A 200 -5.03 3.79 -20.92
CA ILE A 200 -4.82 2.81 -19.86
C ILE A 200 -6.13 2.67 -19.08
N GLY A 201 -6.75 1.49 -19.13
CA GLY A 201 -8.01 1.24 -18.44
C GLY A 201 -7.86 0.99 -16.94
N GLY A 202 -6.69 0.58 -16.47
CA GLY A 202 -6.39 0.34 -15.07
C GLY A 202 -4.91 0.01 -14.86
N TYR A 203 -4.53 -0.13 -13.59
CA TYR A 203 -3.22 -0.61 -13.19
C TYR A 203 -3.20 -1.17 -11.76
N PHE A 204 -2.27 -2.08 -11.54
CA PHE A 204 -1.78 -2.49 -10.22
C PHE A 204 -0.45 -1.80 -9.91
N SER A 205 -0.22 -1.44 -8.64
CA SER A 205 1.01 -0.77 -8.20
C SER A 205 1.76 -1.58 -7.15
N PRO A 206 2.86 -2.29 -7.53
CA PRO A 206 3.69 -3.03 -6.58
C PRO A 206 4.26 -2.15 -5.45
N GLY A 207 4.50 -0.87 -5.72
CA GLY A 207 4.99 0.09 -4.72
C GLY A 207 3.98 0.37 -3.61
N ILE A 208 2.68 0.26 -3.91
CA ILE A 208 1.57 0.49 -2.96
C ILE A 208 1.18 -0.81 -2.26
N ALA A 209 1.35 -1.97 -2.92
CA ALA A 209 0.99 -3.31 -2.45
C ALA A 209 1.62 -3.70 -1.10
N SER A 210 2.67 -3.00 -0.66
CA SER A 210 3.26 -3.18 0.66
C SER A 210 2.47 -2.60 1.83
N SER A 211 1.46 -1.80 1.53
CA SER A 211 0.66 -1.09 2.53
C SER A 211 -0.85 -1.19 2.31
N ARG A 212 -1.29 -1.55 1.10
CA ARG A 212 -2.70 -1.63 0.71
C ARG A 212 -2.90 -2.69 -0.36
N GLU A 213 -3.96 -3.47 -0.25
CA GLU A 213 -4.46 -4.33 -1.33
C GLU A 213 -5.32 -3.52 -2.33
N ALA A 214 -4.69 -2.65 -3.13
CA ALA A 214 -5.40 -1.73 -4.03
C ALA A 214 -5.19 -2.03 -5.53
N ILE A 215 -6.28 -1.95 -6.29
CA ILE A 215 -6.28 -1.92 -7.76
C ILE A 215 -6.90 -0.61 -8.25
N PHE A 216 -6.41 -0.08 -9.37
CA PHE A 216 -6.77 1.24 -9.87
C PHE A 216 -7.41 1.11 -11.26
N VAL A 217 -8.53 1.80 -11.49
CA VAL A 217 -9.28 1.72 -12.75
C VAL A 217 -9.70 3.11 -13.20
N ASP A 218 -9.60 3.35 -14.50
CA ASP A 218 -10.05 4.59 -15.12
C ASP A 218 -11.58 4.66 -15.11
N SER A 219 -12.09 5.76 -14.57
CA SER A 219 -13.51 6.12 -14.60
C SER A 219 -14.09 6.18 -16.02
N SER A 220 -13.26 6.42 -17.04
CA SER A 220 -13.67 6.47 -18.44
C SER A 220 -13.90 5.08 -19.06
N ASP A 221 -13.32 4.03 -18.47
CA ASP A 221 -13.30 2.65 -19.00
C ASP A 221 -14.28 1.69 -18.30
N LEU A 222 -15.26 2.24 -17.57
CA LEU A 222 -16.25 1.45 -16.83
C LEU A 222 -17.16 0.55 -17.71
N GLY A 223 -17.13 0.73 -19.04
CA GLY A 223 -17.88 -0.10 -19.99
C GLY A 223 -17.36 -1.53 -20.12
N TRP A 224 -16.06 -1.77 -19.90
CA TRP A 224 -15.40 -3.08 -19.99
C TRP A 224 -14.62 -3.45 -18.72
N ARG A 225 -14.84 -2.69 -17.63
CA ARG A 225 -14.24 -2.81 -16.30
C ARG A 225 -14.09 -4.21 -15.73
N ASN A 226 -14.96 -5.16 -16.05
CA ASN A 226 -14.88 -6.50 -15.46
C ASN A 226 -13.59 -7.20 -15.87
N VAL A 227 -13.14 -6.99 -17.11
CA VAL A 227 -11.86 -7.52 -17.60
C VAL A 227 -10.71 -6.84 -16.89
N ILE A 228 -10.75 -5.50 -16.78
CA ILE A 228 -9.73 -4.72 -16.08
C ILE A 228 -9.64 -5.15 -14.61
N PHE A 229 -10.77 -5.28 -13.92
CA PHE A 229 -10.80 -5.68 -12.52
C PHE A 229 -10.19 -7.06 -12.29
N ALA A 230 -10.48 -8.04 -13.14
CA ALA A 230 -9.90 -9.38 -13.04
C ALA A 230 -8.39 -9.35 -13.34
N HIS A 231 -8.01 -8.65 -14.41
CA HIS A 231 -6.60 -8.46 -14.82
C HIS A 231 -5.75 -7.84 -13.71
N GLU A 232 -6.17 -6.68 -13.18
CA GLU A 232 -5.42 -5.99 -12.13
C GLU A 232 -5.46 -6.74 -10.79
N PHE A 233 -6.53 -7.49 -10.52
CA PHE A 233 -6.60 -8.33 -9.32
C PHE A 233 -5.67 -9.54 -9.42
N GLU A 234 -5.52 -10.14 -10.60
CA GLU A 234 -4.53 -11.19 -10.83
C GLU A 234 -3.13 -10.67 -10.53
N HIS A 235 -2.74 -9.49 -11.02
CA HIS A 235 -1.44 -8.91 -10.70
C HIS A 235 -1.20 -8.76 -9.19
N LEU A 236 -2.23 -8.36 -8.44
CA LEU A 236 -2.15 -8.29 -6.97
C LEU A 236 -1.92 -9.69 -6.37
N LEU A 237 -2.69 -10.69 -6.79
CA LEU A 237 -2.55 -12.07 -6.32
C LEU A 237 -1.19 -12.67 -6.71
N HIS A 238 -0.73 -12.43 -7.93
CA HIS A 238 0.54 -12.88 -8.46
C HIS A 238 1.71 -12.27 -7.70
N ASN A 239 1.72 -10.94 -7.57
CA ASN A 239 2.72 -10.21 -6.82
C ASN A 239 2.82 -10.72 -5.37
N ALA A 240 1.70 -11.21 -4.84
CA ALA A 240 1.67 -11.83 -3.52
C ALA A 240 2.42 -13.14 -3.35
N ARG A 241 2.78 -13.79 -4.45
CA ARG A 241 3.47 -15.08 -4.47
C ARG A 241 4.84 -14.97 -5.11
N ASP A 242 4.92 -14.31 -6.26
CA ASP A 242 6.14 -14.14 -7.03
C ASP A 242 6.23 -12.72 -7.61
N PRO A 243 6.66 -11.73 -6.82
CA PRO A 243 6.86 -10.36 -7.31
C PRO A 243 8.02 -10.24 -8.29
N LEU A 244 8.76 -11.32 -8.56
CA LEU A 244 9.92 -11.36 -9.46
C LEU A 244 9.70 -12.21 -10.71
N GLU A 245 8.47 -12.58 -11.02
CA GLU A 245 8.17 -13.34 -12.24
C GLU A 245 8.53 -12.54 -13.51
N TYR A 246 8.68 -13.25 -14.62
CA TYR A 246 8.81 -12.64 -15.94
C TYR A 246 7.51 -11.94 -16.32
N ALA A 247 7.63 -10.69 -16.78
CA ALA A 247 6.48 -9.88 -17.20
C ALA A 247 5.53 -10.60 -18.18
N TRP A 248 6.03 -11.40 -19.12
CA TRP A 248 5.15 -12.11 -20.06
C TRP A 248 4.34 -13.24 -19.42
N ILE A 249 4.81 -13.81 -18.30
CA ILE A 249 4.05 -14.79 -17.51
C ILE A 249 3.03 -14.07 -16.63
N ASP A 250 3.44 -12.98 -15.99
CA ASP A 250 2.58 -12.10 -15.19
C ASP A 250 1.39 -11.59 -16.02
N GLU A 251 1.66 -10.82 -17.08
CA GLU A 251 0.63 -10.30 -18.00
C GLU A 251 -0.19 -11.42 -18.66
N GLY A 252 0.44 -12.55 -19.00
CA GLY A 252 -0.26 -13.68 -19.62
C GLY A 252 -1.22 -14.41 -18.68
N ASN A 253 -0.93 -14.40 -17.37
CA ASN A 253 -1.86 -14.90 -16.36
C ASN A 253 -2.96 -13.89 -16.08
N ALA A 254 -2.64 -12.59 -16.03
CA ALA A 254 -3.62 -11.52 -15.87
C ALA A 254 -4.64 -11.50 -17.02
N ASP A 255 -4.21 -11.68 -18.27
CA ASP A 255 -5.08 -11.82 -19.45
C ASP A 255 -5.95 -13.11 -19.42
N MET A 256 -5.60 -14.09 -18.58
CA MET A 256 -6.36 -15.35 -18.43
C MET A 256 -7.49 -15.26 -17.40
N ALA A 257 -7.39 -14.32 -16.46
CA ALA A 257 -8.39 -14.08 -15.40
C ALA A 257 -9.77 -13.69 -15.97
#